data_AF-A0AA42CSX1-F1
#
_entry.id   AF-A0AA42CSX1-F1
#
_cell.length_a   1.000
_cell.length_b   1.000
_cell.length_c   1.000
_cell.angle_alpha   90.00
_cell.angle_beta   90.00
_cell.angle_gamma   90.00
#
_symmetry.space_group_name_H-M   'P 1'
#
loop_
_entity.id
_entity.type
_entity.pdbx_description
1 polymer ?
#
loop_
_entity_poly.entity_id
_entity_poly.type
_entity_poly.pdbx_seq_one_letter_code
_entity_poly.pdbx_strand_id
1 'polypeptide(L)'
;MRNASERADVIDLAIDWKEHTGNPDLILARLNTRLGYALTDAEIVGIGALACHLYGEHLGEWAAGLDYLGQLRAKLQDKSSGAAFKLERQSAILRRSSDPAYQLASYSRWDQLYIVGLALPAIALRGSLENAEAAYTQALMLLNKVSQPDGEAARFLAIVITNLICDLIEQPYLTEDALSFLARLDAWSESYWQAHGNKMDRERAAHRSRRAQLLVARPAGYGSGRYPRYSNIEV
;
A
#
# COMPACT_ATOMS: atom_id res chain seq x y z
N MET A 1 9.12 0.68 37.37
CA MET A 1 10.27 0.67 36.43
C MET A 1 10.57 -0.78 36.12
N ARG A 2 10.22 -1.27 34.92
CA ARG A 2 10.64 -2.62 34.47
C ARG A 2 12.08 -2.53 33.96
N ASN A 3 12.90 -3.50 34.36
CA ASN A 3 14.34 -3.52 34.17
C ASN A 3 14.72 -3.53 32.68
N ALA A 4 15.84 -2.87 32.37
CA ALA A 4 16.50 -2.86 31.06
C ALA A 4 17.00 -4.25 30.57
N SER A 5 16.73 -5.32 31.33
CA SER A 5 17.12 -6.71 31.03
C SER A 5 16.06 -7.53 30.28
N GLU A 6 14.86 -6.97 29.99
CA GLU A 6 13.85 -7.58 29.09
C GLU A 6 14.12 -7.27 27.59
N ARG A 7 15.37 -6.96 27.23
CA ARG A 7 15.77 -6.64 25.84
C ARG A 7 15.98 -7.89 24.97
N ALA A 8 15.28 -8.98 25.28
CA ALA A 8 15.48 -10.28 24.63
C ALA A 8 14.63 -10.51 23.38
N ASP A 9 13.60 -9.68 23.14
CA ASP A 9 12.98 -9.60 21.82
C ASP A 9 13.64 -8.45 21.07
N VAL A 10 14.69 -8.77 20.30
CA VAL A 10 15.13 -7.89 19.22
C VAL A 10 13.88 -7.60 18.39
N ILE A 11 13.55 -6.31 18.20
CA ILE A 11 12.44 -5.94 17.35
C ILE A 11 12.80 -6.34 15.92
N ASP A 12 12.38 -7.54 15.52
CA ASP A 12 12.60 -8.06 14.18
C ASP A 12 11.45 -7.63 13.27
N LEU A 13 11.53 -6.37 12.81
CA LEU A 13 10.58 -5.84 11.83
C LEU A 13 10.62 -6.65 10.53
N ALA A 14 11.71 -7.34 10.19
CA ALA A 14 11.77 -8.12 8.96
C ALA A 14 10.85 -9.34 9.04
N ILE A 15 10.74 -9.98 10.21
CA ILE A 15 9.75 -11.04 10.46
C ILE A 15 8.34 -10.47 10.36
N ASP A 16 8.05 -9.32 10.97
CA ASP A 16 6.70 -8.77 10.90
C ASP A 16 6.31 -8.37 9.47
N TRP A 17 7.24 -7.79 8.71
CA TRP A 17 7.05 -7.54 7.27
C TRP A 17 6.87 -8.82 6.46
N LYS A 18 7.34 -9.97 6.93
CA LYS A 18 7.08 -11.26 6.25
C LYS A 18 5.71 -11.83 6.62
N GLU A 19 5.26 -11.62 7.85
CA GLU A 19 4.05 -12.25 8.41
C GLU A 19 2.78 -11.41 8.24
N HIS A 20 2.91 -10.09 8.01
CA HIS A 20 1.79 -9.14 8.02
C HIS A 20 0.64 -9.49 7.07
N THR A 21 0.93 -10.01 5.87
CA THR A 21 -0.10 -10.33 4.87
C THR A 21 -1.05 -11.42 5.36
N GLY A 22 -0.52 -12.43 6.07
CA GLY A 22 -1.32 -13.56 6.57
C GLY A 22 -1.91 -13.35 7.96
N ASN A 23 -1.33 -12.45 8.77
CA ASN A 23 -1.71 -12.27 10.17
C ASN A 23 -1.70 -10.78 10.59
N PRO A 24 -2.43 -9.88 9.91
CA PRO A 24 -2.35 -8.44 10.17
C PRO A 24 -2.71 -8.07 11.62
N ASP A 25 -3.71 -8.72 12.22
CA ASP A 25 -4.13 -8.48 13.61
C ASP A 25 -3.07 -8.89 14.63
N LEU A 26 -2.41 -10.03 14.39
CA LEU A 26 -1.32 -10.51 15.24
C LEU A 26 -0.15 -9.52 15.22
N ILE A 27 0.21 -9.05 14.03
CA ILE A 27 1.28 -8.06 13.89
C ILE A 27 0.88 -6.76 14.59
N LEU A 28 -0.38 -6.31 14.43
CA LEU A 28 -0.87 -5.12 15.13
C LEU A 28 -0.77 -5.27 16.66
N ALA A 29 -1.13 -6.43 17.21
CA ALA A 29 -0.99 -6.69 18.65
C ALA A 29 0.48 -6.61 19.11
N ARG A 30 1.43 -7.12 18.31
CA ARG A 30 2.87 -6.96 18.56
C ARG A 30 3.30 -5.50 18.51
N LEU A 31 2.83 -4.73 17.52
CA LEU A 31 3.13 -3.29 17.41
C LEU A 31 2.62 -2.51 18.62
N ASN A 32 1.41 -2.81 19.10
CA ASN A 32 0.85 -2.19 20.29
C ASN A 32 1.67 -2.51 21.55
N THR A 33 2.14 -3.75 21.69
CA THR A 33 3.02 -4.14 22.80
C THR A 33 4.33 -3.33 22.80
N ARG A 34 4.90 -3.06 21.62
CA ARG A 34 6.16 -2.31 21.47
C ARG A 34 6.06 -0.83 21.82
N LEU A 35 4.86 -0.26 21.92
CA LEU A 35 4.68 1.08 22.50
C LEU A 35 5.15 1.14 23.96
N GLY A 36 5.20 0.01 24.67
CA GLY A 36 5.76 -0.06 26.03
C GLY A 36 7.29 -0.01 26.09
N TYR A 37 8.00 -0.19 24.96
CA TYR A 37 9.45 -0.36 24.94
C TYR A 37 10.21 0.97 24.83
N ALA A 38 11.48 0.93 25.22
CA ALA A 38 12.45 1.98 24.92
C ALA A 38 12.96 1.76 23.49
N LEU A 39 12.47 2.57 22.55
CA LEU A 39 12.74 2.47 21.13
C LEU A 39 13.77 3.51 20.69
N THR A 40 14.63 3.13 19.76
CA THR A 40 15.46 4.06 18.99
C THR A 40 14.64 4.77 17.92
N ASP A 41 15.12 5.92 17.44
CA ASP A 41 14.48 6.67 16.36
C ASP A 41 14.31 5.83 15.08
N ALA A 42 15.26 4.95 14.78
CA ALA A 42 15.19 4.04 13.63
C ALA A 42 14.07 3.00 13.79
N GLU A 43 13.93 2.41 14.98
CA GLU A 43 12.85 1.47 15.30
C GLU A 43 11.49 2.17 15.27
N ILE A 44 11.39 3.39 15.81
CA ILE A 44 10.17 4.21 15.77
C ILE A 44 9.71 4.43 14.33
N VAL A 45 10.63 4.82 13.43
CA VAL A 45 10.31 5.05 12.02
C VAL A 45 9.90 3.75 11.32
N GLY A 46 10.61 2.65 11.59
CA GLY A 46 10.31 1.34 11.01
C GLY A 46 8.96 0.78 11.44
N ILE A 47 8.65 0.87 12.75
CA ILE A 47 7.34 0.50 13.31
C ILE A 47 6.25 1.40 12.72
N GLY A 48 6.49 2.71 12.61
CA GLY A 48 5.54 3.64 12.01
C GLY A 48 5.23 3.32 10.55
N ALA A 49 6.22 2.88 9.77
CA ALA A 49 6.01 2.48 8.38
C ALA A 49 5.09 1.26 8.28
N LEU A 50 5.36 0.23 9.10
CA LEU A 50 4.55 -0.98 9.13
C LEU A 50 3.14 -0.72 9.67
N ALA A 51 3.01 0.12 10.71
CA ALA A 51 1.71 0.54 11.23
C ALA A 51 0.89 1.30 10.17
N CYS A 52 1.52 2.24 9.45
CA CYS A 52 0.88 2.96 8.35
C CYS A 52 0.35 1.99 7.29
N HIS A 53 1.14 0.99 6.91
CA HIS A 53 0.73 -0.02 5.93
C HIS A 53 -0.42 -0.90 6.44
N LEU A 54 -0.34 -1.40 7.68
CA LEU A 54 -1.40 -2.23 8.29
C LEU A 54 -2.72 -1.46 8.42
N TYR A 55 -2.71 -0.30 9.08
CA TYR A 55 -3.90 0.52 9.28
C TYR A 55 -4.45 1.06 7.96
N GLY A 56 -3.58 1.34 6.99
CA GLY A 56 -3.94 1.83 5.66
C GLY A 56 -4.61 0.77 4.79
N GLU A 57 -3.89 -0.31 4.50
CA GLU A 57 -4.21 -1.26 3.43
C GLU A 57 -4.89 -2.53 3.94
N HIS A 58 -4.48 -3.05 5.09
CA HIS A 58 -5.02 -4.31 5.63
C HIS A 58 -6.28 -4.12 6.47
N LEU A 59 -6.33 -3.08 7.30
CA LEU A 59 -7.42 -2.88 8.26
C LEU A 59 -8.43 -1.83 7.78
N GLY A 60 -7.97 -0.79 7.07
CA GLY A 60 -8.80 0.37 6.72
C GLY A 60 -9.16 1.26 7.92
N GLU A 61 -8.52 1.05 9.08
CA GLU A 61 -8.74 1.79 10.32
C GLU A 61 -7.84 3.05 10.38
N TRP A 62 -8.02 3.96 9.42
CA TRP A 62 -7.11 5.10 9.22
C TRP A 62 -6.99 6.02 10.44
N ALA A 63 -8.09 6.28 11.16
CA ALA A 63 -8.08 7.10 12.36
C ALA A 63 -7.25 6.46 13.49
N ALA A 64 -7.41 5.16 13.73
CA ALA A 64 -6.64 4.43 14.73
C ALA A 64 -5.14 4.43 14.37
N GLY A 65 -4.81 4.33 13.07
CA GLY A 65 -3.43 4.46 12.61
C GLY A 65 -2.82 5.84 12.88
N LEU A 66 -3.58 6.92 12.72
CA LEU A 66 -3.13 8.27 13.05
C LEU A 66 -2.84 8.43 14.54
N ASP A 67 -3.72 7.89 15.40
CA ASP A 67 -3.52 7.90 16.85
C ASP A 67 -2.27 7.10 17.24
N TYR A 68 -2.06 5.93 16.62
CA TYR A 68 -0.86 5.11 16.84
C TYR A 68 0.43 5.84 16.42
N LEU A 69 0.44 6.48 15.24
CA LEU A 69 1.58 7.28 14.79
C LEU A 69 1.84 8.50 15.70
N GLY A 70 0.78 9.09 16.26
CA GLY A 70 0.89 10.15 17.27
C GLY A 70 1.60 9.67 18.55
N GLN A 71 1.28 8.47 19.03
CA GLN A 71 1.95 7.85 20.18
C GLN A 71 3.43 7.56 19.91
N LEU A 72 3.76 7.07 18.72
CA LEU A 72 5.15 6.90 18.29
C LEU A 72 5.89 8.24 18.21
N ARG A 73 5.26 9.25 17.62
CA ARG A 73 5.83 10.60 17.56
C ARG A 73 6.11 11.14 18.95
N ALA A 74 5.25 10.87 19.93
CA ALA A 74 5.44 11.30 21.32
C ALA A 74 6.70 10.71 21.97
N LYS A 75 7.20 9.55 21.51
CA LYS A 75 8.44 8.93 22.02
C LYS A 75 9.74 9.53 21.52
N LEU A 76 9.74 10.21 20.37
CA LEU A 76 10.96 10.84 19.84
C LEU A 76 11.50 11.88 20.82
N GLN A 77 12.79 11.87 21.11
CA GLN A 77 13.40 12.90 21.97
C GLN A 77 13.43 14.25 21.25
N ASP A 78 13.90 14.25 20.00
CA ASP A 78 13.90 15.42 19.14
C ASP A 78 12.73 15.38 18.15
N LYS A 79 11.79 16.32 18.31
CA LYS A 79 10.60 16.46 17.44
C LYS A 79 10.90 17.14 16.10
N SER A 80 12.11 17.69 15.94
CA SER A 80 12.59 18.32 14.70
C SER A 80 13.49 17.39 13.88
N SER A 81 13.76 16.18 14.36
CA SER A 81 14.62 15.22 13.69
C SER A 81 14.06 14.72 12.36
N GLY A 82 14.94 14.14 11.53
CA GLY A 82 14.52 13.44 10.31
C GLY A 82 13.56 12.27 10.58
N ALA A 83 13.61 11.67 11.77
CA ALA A 83 12.65 10.64 12.18
C ALA A 83 11.24 11.21 12.37
N ALA A 84 11.14 12.40 12.97
CA ALA A 84 9.87 13.10 13.13
C ALA A 84 9.23 13.46 11.78
N PHE A 85 10.04 13.85 10.79
CA PHE A 85 9.54 14.08 9.43
C PHE A 85 9.04 12.79 8.75
N LYS A 86 9.75 11.67 8.89
CA LYS A 86 9.33 10.38 8.33
C LYS A 86 8.00 9.90 8.93
N LEU A 87 7.79 10.04 10.24
CA LEU A 87 6.50 9.75 10.89
C LEU A 87 5.40 10.70 10.42
N GLU A 88 5.72 11.99 10.21
CA GLU A 88 4.75 12.95 9.69
C GLU A 88 4.32 12.58 8.27
N ARG A 89 5.27 12.12 7.43
CA ARG A 89 4.96 11.63 6.08
C ARG A 89 4.07 10.39 6.10
N GLN A 90 4.27 9.47 7.06
CA GLN A 90 3.38 8.32 7.28
C GLN A 90 1.98 8.77 7.73
N SER A 91 1.90 9.76 8.60
CA SER A 91 0.62 10.34 9.02
C SER A 91 -0.10 11.01 7.84
N ALA A 92 0.64 11.70 6.98
CA ALA A 92 0.12 12.31 5.77
C ALA A 92 -0.43 11.29 4.77
N ILE A 93 0.17 10.09 4.68
CA ILE A 93 -0.37 8.98 3.87
C ILE A 93 -1.76 8.60 4.38
N LEU A 94 -1.91 8.33 5.69
CA LEU A 94 -3.22 7.96 6.26
C LEU A 94 -4.26 9.08 6.12
N ARG A 95 -3.87 10.35 6.35
CA ARG A 95 -4.77 11.49 6.13
C ARG A 95 -5.18 11.61 4.66
N ARG A 96 -4.24 11.37 3.73
CA ARG A 96 -4.54 11.39 2.30
C ARG A 96 -5.45 10.24 1.89
N SER A 97 -5.29 9.06 2.50
CA SER A 97 -6.18 7.92 2.29
C SER A 97 -7.60 8.22 2.76
N SER A 98 -7.75 8.90 3.91
CA SER A 98 -9.05 9.25 4.47
C SER A 98 -9.73 10.46 3.84
N ASP A 99 -8.94 11.41 3.35
CA ASP A 99 -9.44 12.66 2.79
C ASP A 99 -8.75 13.00 1.45
N PRO A 100 -9.46 12.81 0.32
CA PRO A 100 -8.99 13.22 -1.01
C PRO A 100 -8.78 14.73 -1.18
N ALA A 101 -9.21 15.56 -0.24
CA ALA A 101 -8.96 17.00 -0.21
C ALA A 101 -7.76 17.38 0.68
N TYR A 102 -7.13 16.43 1.39
CA TYR A 102 -5.99 16.69 2.25
C TYR A 102 -4.86 17.39 1.48
N GLN A 103 -4.46 18.57 1.97
CA GLN A 103 -3.56 19.47 1.27
C GLN A 103 -2.11 19.02 1.44
N LEU A 104 -1.40 18.87 0.31
CA LEU A 104 0.00 18.44 0.28
C LEU A 104 0.96 19.55 -0.15
N ALA A 105 0.48 20.79 -0.28
CA ALA A 105 1.26 21.92 -0.82
C ALA A 105 2.50 22.27 0.01
N SER A 106 2.50 21.96 1.31
CA SER A 106 3.65 22.15 2.21
C SER A 106 4.78 21.13 2.00
N TYR A 107 4.51 20.01 1.34
CA TYR A 107 5.49 18.95 1.08
C TYR A 107 6.25 19.21 -0.22
N SER A 108 7.49 18.71 -0.31
CA SER A 108 8.25 18.69 -1.56
C SER A 108 7.48 17.90 -2.64
N ARG A 109 7.74 18.13 -3.93
CA ARG A 109 7.08 17.37 -5.00
C ARG A 109 7.33 15.87 -4.91
N TRP A 110 8.53 15.48 -4.47
CA TRP A 110 8.86 14.08 -4.20
C TRP A 110 7.98 13.52 -3.07
N ASP A 111 7.87 14.24 -1.95
CA ASP A 111 7.04 13.79 -0.83
C ASP A 111 5.55 13.77 -1.20
N GLN A 112 5.07 14.72 -2.02
CA GLN A 112 3.71 14.68 -2.57
C GLN A 112 3.49 13.39 -3.37
N LEU A 113 4.39 13.04 -4.29
CA LEU A 113 4.31 11.79 -5.05
C LEU A 113 4.37 10.56 -4.12
N TYR A 114 5.28 10.58 -3.14
CA TYR A 114 5.43 9.50 -2.18
C TYR A 114 4.15 9.28 -1.36
N ILE A 115 3.55 10.36 -0.85
CA ILE A 115 2.33 10.32 -0.06
C ILE A 115 1.15 9.84 -0.91
N VAL A 116 0.93 10.42 -2.10
CA VAL A 116 -0.18 10.01 -2.98
C VAL A 116 0.02 8.58 -3.48
N GLY A 117 1.25 8.21 -3.83
CA GLY A 117 1.61 6.86 -4.24
C GLY A 117 1.28 5.83 -3.17
N LEU A 118 1.78 6.00 -1.94
CA LEU A 118 1.50 5.05 -0.86
C LEU A 118 0.07 5.14 -0.30
N ALA A 119 -0.65 6.23 -0.50
CA ALA A 119 -2.07 6.31 -0.17
C ALA A 119 -2.95 5.55 -1.19
N LEU A 120 -2.49 5.42 -2.44
CA LEU A 120 -3.26 4.83 -3.53
C LEU A 120 -3.75 3.40 -3.24
N PRO A 121 -2.92 2.45 -2.77
CA PRO A 121 -3.40 1.11 -2.45
C PRO A 121 -4.47 1.10 -1.36
N ALA A 122 -4.28 1.87 -0.28
CA ALA A 122 -5.26 1.99 0.79
C ALA A 122 -6.60 2.54 0.28
N ILE A 123 -6.58 3.57 -0.58
CA ILE A 123 -7.80 4.13 -1.18
C ILE A 123 -8.48 3.11 -2.10
N ALA A 124 -7.70 2.40 -2.93
CA ALA A 124 -8.22 1.42 -3.88
C ALA A 124 -8.83 0.18 -3.19
N LEU A 125 -8.24 -0.29 -2.11
CA LEU A 125 -8.64 -1.51 -1.42
C LEU A 125 -9.69 -1.28 -0.32
N ARG A 126 -9.72 -0.08 0.29
CA ARG A 126 -10.57 0.22 1.46
C ARG A 126 -11.47 1.43 1.29
N GLY A 127 -11.15 2.32 0.35
CA GLY A 127 -11.90 3.54 0.06
C GLY A 127 -12.86 3.39 -1.11
N SER A 128 -13.02 4.46 -1.88
CA SER A 128 -13.82 4.46 -3.10
C SER A 128 -12.93 4.37 -4.34
N LEU A 129 -13.43 3.68 -5.36
CA LEU A 129 -12.73 3.54 -6.64
C LEU A 129 -12.54 4.90 -7.34
N GLU A 130 -13.53 5.79 -7.27
CA GLU A 130 -13.43 7.17 -7.78
C GLU A 130 -12.22 7.90 -7.20
N ASN A 131 -12.05 7.83 -5.88
CA ASN A 131 -10.91 8.45 -5.21
C ASN A 131 -9.59 7.77 -5.57
N ALA A 132 -9.59 6.45 -5.79
CA ALA A 132 -8.41 5.72 -6.23
C ALA A 132 -7.98 6.14 -7.64
N GLU A 133 -8.92 6.30 -8.57
CA GLU A 133 -8.66 6.80 -9.93
C GLU A 133 -8.12 8.23 -9.91
N ALA A 134 -8.69 9.10 -9.08
CA ALA A 134 -8.20 10.46 -8.88
C ALA A 134 -6.78 10.47 -8.30
N ALA A 135 -6.50 9.64 -7.29
CA ALA A 135 -5.18 9.50 -6.70
C ALA A 135 -4.15 8.95 -7.70
N TYR A 136 -4.53 7.95 -8.50
CA TYR A 136 -3.68 7.39 -9.55
C TYR A 136 -3.32 8.45 -10.60
N THR A 137 -4.31 9.19 -11.09
CA THR A 137 -4.11 10.28 -12.04
C THR A 137 -3.21 11.36 -11.46
N GLN A 138 -3.45 11.75 -10.20
CA GLN A 138 -2.61 12.71 -9.50
C GLN A 138 -1.16 12.21 -9.33
N ALA A 139 -0.95 10.93 -9.02
CA ALA A 139 0.38 10.34 -8.91
C ALA A 139 1.14 10.43 -10.25
N LEU A 140 0.50 10.12 -11.37
CA LEU A 140 1.11 10.27 -12.70
C LEU A 140 1.42 11.73 -13.05
N MET A 141 0.53 12.66 -12.70
CA MET A 141 0.78 14.10 -12.88
C MET A 141 1.94 14.60 -12.02
N LEU A 142 2.06 14.11 -10.79
CA LEU A 142 3.16 14.45 -9.88
C LEU A 142 4.48 13.85 -10.38
N LEU A 143 4.48 12.62 -10.88
CA LEU A 143 5.64 11.97 -11.46
C LEU A 143 6.31 12.85 -12.54
N ASN A 144 5.51 13.44 -13.43
CA ASN A 144 6.00 14.35 -14.48
C ASN A 144 6.57 15.68 -13.95
N LYS A 145 6.35 16.00 -12.67
CA LYS A 145 6.79 17.25 -12.00
C LYS A 145 7.92 17.02 -11.00
N VAL A 146 8.30 15.77 -10.73
CA VAL A 146 9.41 15.46 -9.83
C VAL A 146 10.72 15.55 -10.60
N SER A 147 11.60 16.45 -10.18
CA SER A 147 13.00 16.48 -10.63
C SER A 147 13.83 15.58 -9.70
N GLN A 148 13.91 14.28 -10.03
CA GLN A 148 14.80 13.32 -9.37
C GLN A 148 15.76 12.73 -10.44
N PRO A 149 17.02 12.46 -10.08
CA PRO A 149 17.94 11.72 -10.95
C PRO A 149 17.38 10.31 -11.27
N ASP A 150 17.80 9.75 -12.41
CA ASP A 150 17.77 8.32 -12.72
C ASP A 150 16.42 7.58 -12.67
N GLY A 151 15.29 8.29 -12.80
CA GLY A 151 13.97 7.65 -12.90
C GLY A 151 13.52 6.93 -11.63
N GLU A 152 14.16 7.20 -10.49
CA GLU A 152 13.83 6.60 -9.19
C GLU A 152 12.35 6.82 -8.82
N ALA A 153 11.82 8.00 -9.14
CA ALA A 153 10.43 8.32 -8.88
C ALA A 153 9.45 7.44 -9.68
N ALA A 154 9.78 7.16 -10.94
CA ALA A 154 8.98 6.27 -11.77
C ALA A 154 9.09 4.82 -11.27
N ARG A 155 10.29 4.40 -10.86
CA ARG A 155 10.51 3.07 -10.26
C ARG A 155 9.73 2.88 -8.98
N PHE A 156 9.75 3.86 -8.09
CA PHE A 156 8.95 3.87 -6.86
C PHE A 156 7.46 3.67 -7.18
N LEU A 157 6.90 4.48 -8.08
CA LEU A 157 5.49 4.38 -8.42
C LEU A 157 5.16 3.03 -9.08
N ALA A 158 6.06 2.50 -9.92
CA ALA A 158 5.91 1.18 -10.52
C ALA A 158 5.90 0.03 -9.52
N ILE A 159 6.71 0.10 -8.45
CA ILE A 159 6.68 -0.89 -7.37
C ILE A 159 5.33 -0.82 -6.64
N VAL A 160 4.88 0.39 -6.29
CA VAL A 160 3.60 0.58 -5.59
C VAL A 160 2.43 0.05 -6.41
N ILE A 161 2.33 0.45 -7.69
CA ILE A 161 1.27 -0.01 -8.60
C ILE A 161 1.34 -1.53 -8.79
N THR A 162 2.55 -2.08 -8.89
CA THR A 162 2.74 -3.53 -9.00
C THR A 162 2.16 -4.29 -7.82
N ASN A 163 2.38 -3.80 -6.61
CA ASN A 163 1.84 -4.46 -5.41
C ASN A 163 0.32 -4.34 -5.38
N LEU A 164 -0.24 -3.16 -5.67
CA LEU A 164 -1.69 -2.98 -5.76
C LEU A 164 -2.33 -3.90 -6.81
N ILE A 165 -1.69 -4.11 -7.97
CA ILE A 165 -2.17 -5.07 -8.98
C ILE A 165 -2.25 -6.48 -8.37
N CYS A 166 -1.23 -6.91 -7.62
CA CYS A 166 -1.26 -8.21 -6.95
C CYS A 166 -2.44 -8.29 -5.97
N ASP A 167 -2.64 -7.27 -5.14
CA ASP A 167 -3.72 -7.24 -4.15
C ASP A 167 -5.11 -7.25 -4.80
N LEU A 168 -5.29 -6.54 -5.91
CA LEU A 168 -6.53 -6.53 -6.69
C LEU A 168 -6.80 -7.89 -7.35
N ILE A 169 -5.78 -8.54 -7.92
CA ILE A 169 -5.92 -9.87 -8.53
C ILE A 169 -6.31 -10.93 -7.50
N GLU A 170 -5.91 -10.75 -6.24
CA GLU A 170 -6.23 -11.66 -5.13
C GLU A 170 -7.61 -11.40 -4.51
N GLN A 171 -8.28 -10.30 -4.86
CA GLN A 171 -9.65 -10.06 -4.43
C GLN A 171 -10.58 -11.14 -5.00
N PRO A 172 -11.47 -11.73 -4.18
CA PRO A 172 -12.38 -12.78 -4.63
C PRO A 172 -13.39 -12.27 -5.65
N TYR A 173 -13.73 -10.97 -5.58
CA TYR A 173 -14.69 -10.31 -6.46
C TYR A 173 -14.22 -8.89 -6.77
N LEU A 174 -14.32 -8.50 -8.05
CA LEU A 174 -14.11 -7.13 -8.52
C LEU A 174 -15.34 -6.71 -9.34
N THR A 175 -15.71 -5.44 -9.24
CA THR A 175 -16.72 -4.83 -10.11
C THR A 175 -16.16 -4.57 -11.51
N GLU A 176 -17.01 -4.31 -12.50
CA GLU A 176 -16.57 -3.95 -13.86
C GLU A 176 -15.69 -2.69 -13.88
N ASP A 177 -16.02 -1.70 -13.04
CA ASP A 177 -15.21 -0.49 -12.89
C ASP A 177 -13.83 -0.82 -12.28
N ALA A 178 -13.80 -1.69 -11.27
CA ALA A 178 -12.54 -2.12 -10.65
C ALA A 178 -11.67 -2.95 -11.62
N LEU A 179 -12.29 -3.76 -12.49
CA LEU A 179 -11.58 -4.46 -13.57
C LEU A 179 -11.01 -3.47 -14.60
N SER A 180 -11.78 -2.43 -14.95
CA SER A 180 -11.32 -1.37 -15.86
C SER A 180 -10.16 -0.59 -15.25
N PHE A 181 -10.21 -0.33 -13.94
CA PHE A 181 -9.11 0.29 -13.21
C PHE A 181 -7.87 -0.60 -13.16
N LEU A 182 -8.01 -1.89 -12.86
CA LEU A 182 -6.93 -2.88 -12.90
C LEU A 182 -6.25 -2.90 -14.28
N ALA A 183 -7.02 -2.87 -15.37
CA ALA A 183 -6.47 -2.85 -16.73
C ALA A 183 -5.59 -1.61 -16.99
N ARG A 184 -5.98 -0.43 -16.47
CA ARG A 184 -5.17 0.81 -16.60
C ARG A 184 -3.88 0.74 -15.78
N LEU A 185 -3.97 0.26 -14.54
CA LEU A 185 -2.80 0.05 -13.68
C LEU A 185 -1.80 -0.90 -14.35
N ASP A 186 -2.29 -2.02 -14.87
CA ASP A 186 -1.49 -3.04 -15.53
C ASP A 186 -0.82 -2.51 -16.80
N ALA A 187 -1.55 -1.83 -17.69
CA ALA A 187 -1.00 -1.28 -18.92
C ALA A 187 0.17 -0.32 -18.66
N TRP A 188 0.04 0.55 -17.66
CA TRP A 188 1.11 1.48 -17.30
C TRP A 188 2.31 0.75 -16.65
N SER A 189 2.04 -0.17 -15.71
CA SER A 189 3.08 -0.94 -15.02
C SER A 189 3.87 -1.83 -15.97
N GLU A 190 3.19 -2.54 -16.87
CA GLU A 190 3.82 -3.36 -17.90
C GLU A 190 4.70 -2.52 -18.82
N SER A 191 4.19 -1.40 -19.33
CA SER A 191 4.97 -0.49 -20.18
C SER A 191 6.26 -0.03 -19.49
N TYR A 192 6.17 0.38 -18.21
CA TYR A 192 7.33 0.78 -17.43
C TYR A 192 8.36 -0.36 -17.28
N TRP A 193 7.93 -1.55 -16.84
CA TRP A 193 8.84 -2.66 -16.60
C TRP A 193 9.46 -3.21 -17.88
N GLN A 194 8.76 -3.15 -19.02
CA GLN A 194 9.36 -3.50 -20.32
C GLN A 194 10.48 -2.52 -20.70
N ALA A 195 10.26 -1.21 -20.50
CA ALA A 195 11.23 -0.18 -20.85
C ALA A 195 12.43 -0.11 -19.90
N HIS A 196 12.22 -0.29 -18.59
CA HIS A 196 13.21 0.02 -17.56
C HIS A 196 13.62 -1.17 -16.67
N GLY A 197 12.88 -2.27 -16.72
CA GLY A 197 13.14 -3.45 -15.90
C GLY A 197 14.35 -4.25 -16.38
N ASN A 198 14.98 -5.00 -15.47
CA ASN A 198 15.89 -6.07 -15.86
C ASN A 198 15.12 -7.30 -16.38
N LYS A 199 15.83 -8.37 -16.76
CA LYS A 199 15.19 -9.60 -17.25
C LYS A 199 14.13 -10.15 -16.27
N MET A 200 14.47 -10.21 -14.98
CA MET A 200 13.59 -10.74 -13.94
C MET A 200 12.37 -9.84 -13.70
N ASP A 201 12.57 -8.51 -13.74
CA ASP A 201 11.48 -7.53 -13.63
C ASP A 201 10.47 -7.72 -14.77
N ARG A 202 10.96 -7.87 -16.02
CA ARG A 202 10.11 -8.12 -17.20
C ARG A 202 9.35 -9.44 -17.13
N GLU A 203 9.99 -10.53 -16.70
CA GLU A 203 9.34 -11.83 -16.52
C GLU A 203 8.23 -11.77 -15.47
N ARG A 204 8.49 -11.11 -14.33
CA ARG A 204 7.49 -10.89 -13.28
C ARG A 204 6.34 -10.01 -13.76
N ALA A 205 6.64 -8.94 -14.51
CA ALA A 205 5.62 -8.08 -15.09
C ALA A 205 4.73 -8.83 -16.08
N ALA A 206 5.31 -9.62 -16.98
CA ALA A 206 4.56 -10.44 -17.94
C ALA A 206 3.66 -11.48 -17.25
N HIS A 207 4.15 -12.11 -16.18
CA HIS A 207 3.34 -13.04 -15.39
C HIS A 207 2.13 -12.34 -14.74
N ARG A 208 2.34 -11.18 -14.10
CA ARG A 208 1.26 -10.39 -13.48
C ARG A 208 0.26 -9.88 -14.52
N SER A 209 0.74 -9.31 -15.62
CA SER A 209 -0.10 -8.81 -16.72
C SER A 209 -0.99 -9.91 -17.28
N ARG A 210 -0.45 -11.11 -17.52
CA ARG A 210 -1.28 -12.26 -17.93
C ARG A 210 -2.36 -12.61 -16.89
N ARG A 211 -2.07 -12.53 -15.59
CA ARG A 211 -3.09 -12.76 -14.54
C ARG A 211 -4.16 -11.66 -14.54
N ALA A 212 -3.77 -10.40 -14.67
CA ALA A 212 -4.69 -9.26 -14.75
C ALA A 212 -5.60 -9.37 -15.98
N GLN A 213 -5.02 -9.61 -17.16
CA GLN A 213 -5.76 -9.77 -18.42
C GLN A 213 -6.75 -10.93 -18.36
N LEU A 214 -6.37 -12.08 -17.78
CA LEU A 214 -7.29 -13.20 -17.59
C LEU A 214 -8.47 -12.85 -16.70
N LEU A 215 -8.28 -11.98 -15.71
CA LEU A 215 -9.33 -11.53 -14.80
C LEU A 215 -10.25 -10.51 -15.49
N VAL A 216 -9.68 -9.54 -16.20
CA VAL A 216 -10.40 -8.51 -16.97
C VAL A 216 -11.22 -9.11 -18.12
N ALA A 217 -10.69 -10.13 -18.79
CA ALA A 217 -11.36 -10.79 -19.91
C ALA A 217 -12.34 -11.90 -19.49
N ARG A 218 -12.61 -12.10 -18.19
CA ARG A 218 -13.53 -13.17 -17.76
C ARG A 218 -14.94 -12.90 -18.28
N PRO A 219 -15.55 -13.82 -19.05
CA PRO A 219 -16.92 -13.65 -19.49
C PRO A 219 -17.89 -13.76 -18.31
N ALA A 220 -19.07 -13.16 -18.46
CA ALA A 220 -20.17 -13.36 -17.52
C ALA A 220 -20.49 -14.86 -17.38
N GLY A 221 -20.62 -15.34 -16.14
CA GLY A 221 -20.88 -16.77 -15.87
C GLY A 221 -19.63 -17.67 -15.88
N TYR A 222 -18.42 -17.11 -15.89
CA TYR A 222 -17.18 -17.88 -15.76
C TYR A 222 -17.07 -18.53 -14.37
N GLY A 223 -17.46 -19.80 -14.29
CA GLY A 223 -17.38 -20.66 -13.10
C GLY A 223 -17.71 -22.10 -13.48
N SER A 224 -17.40 -23.07 -12.60
CA SER A 224 -17.77 -24.45 -12.88
C SER A 224 -19.30 -24.58 -12.80
N GLY A 225 -19.98 -24.50 -13.94
CA GLY A 225 -21.38 -24.88 -14.10
C GLY A 225 -21.53 -26.38 -13.89
N ARG A 226 -21.27 -26.87 -12.66
CA ARG A 226 -21.45 -28.28 -12.29
C ARG A 226 -22.92 -28.64 -12.13
N TYR A 227 -23.73 -27.63 -11.80
CA TYR A 227 -25.18 -27.77 -11.76
C TYR A 227 -25.80 -27.09 -12.97
N PRO A 228 -26.53 -27.82 -13.83
CA PRO A 228 -27.27 -27.24 -14.93
C PRO A 228 -28.31 -26.26 -14.39
N ARG A 229 -28.10 -24.95 -14.59
CA ARG A 229 -29.04 -23.91 -14.18
C ARG A 229 -30.03 -23.57 -15.30
N TYR A 230 -30.63 -24.59 -15.92
CA TYR A 230 -31.66 -24.41 -16.93
C TYR A 230 -32.86 -25.32 -16.65
N SER A 231 -34.06 -24.75 -16.76
CA SER A 231 -35.37 -25.40 -16.84
C SER A 231 -35.54 -26.39 -18.02
N ASN A 232 -34.44 -26.70 -18.71
CA ASN A 232 -34.43 -27.40 -20.00
C ASN A 232 -33.60 -28.70 -19.96
N ILE A 233 -33.13 -29.11 -18.78
CA ILE A 233 -32.31 -30.32 -18.60
C ILE A 233 -33.05 -31.42 -17.84
N GLU A 234 -34.09 -31.08 -17.07
CA GLU A 234 -35.02 -32.05 -16.49
C GLU A 234 -36.42 -31.75 -17.05
N VAL A 235 -36.90 -32.68 -17.89
CA VAL A 235 -38.29 -32.78 -18.37
C VAL A 235 -38.96 -33.94 -17.64
#